data_AF-A0A7R8VUK9-F1
#
_entry.id   AF-A0A7R8VUK9-F1
#
_cell.length_a   1.000
_cell.length_b   1.000
_cell.length_c   1.000
_cell.angle_alpha   90.00
_cell.angle_beta   90.00
_cell.angle_gamma   90.00
#
_symmetry.space_group_name_H-M   'P 1'
#
loop_
_entity.id
_entity.type
_entity.pdbx_description
1 polymer ?
#
loop_
_entity_poly.entity_id
_entity_poly.type
_entity_poly.pdbx_seq_one_letter_code
_entity_poly.pdbx_strand_id
1 'polypeptide(L)'
;MQTARARLVMVKKEEAEVGAELQNCCRQVEEARSSMRATKSQGAVVDFLMAEKQSGRLPGIFGRLGDLGAIDQRYDVAVSTACGALDNIVVDTVTTAEHCIECLRRNDVGRATFIALEKQERWRQYCNQKIKTPENVPRLFDLIQVQDEQLKTAFYFALRDTLVAQDLEQATRIAYGAERHRVVTLGGELIELSGAVCSGEIVTDGSENMDCGGRGPVTRGGGWRGRCKCGGEIQGPTEHWGTTNVPCRGGGNRVLKGKMGQRVVSRNVSCWAGTMSGGGNRVLKGKMGQRVVSQSPASVKEIERMERRIETLQQRHQELQQEHTALEERISTLAPQLQRMNTDLNKFTIDLQTQEAHEPVLREQLKKQKEKVLAAAPDPVQLNNKKANVDKARKSYESAAAAAEEVDKEVQKLHKQIMEITEGRMKAAQKKLDVVNKKIDKTRQDATRLKVAIKTADR
;
A
#
# COMPACT_ATOMS: atom_id res chain seq x y z
N MET A 1 -15.19 -17.98 -15.36
CA MET A 1 -15.02 -17.84 -13.89
C MET A 1 -13.94 -18.78 -13.35
N GLN A 2 -14.00 -20.08 -13.63
CA GLN A 2 -12.99 -21.05 -13.15
C GLN A 2 -11.57 -20.74 -13.64
N THR A 3 -11.41 -20.34 -14.90
CA THR A 3 -10.13 -19.87 -15.46
C THR A 3 -9.58 -18.63 -14.75
N ALA A 4 -10.43 -17.64 -14.46
CA ALA A 4 -10.04 -16.44 -13.72
C ALA A 4 -9.64 -16.76 -12.26
N ARG A 5 -10.37 -17.67 -11.60
CA ARG A 5 -10.01 -18.17 -10.26
C ARG A 5 -8.67 -18.90 -10.25
N ALA A 6 -8.43 -19.78 -11.23
CA ALA A 6 -7.16 -20.49 -11.38
C ALA A 6 -6.00 -19.51 -11.61
N ARG A 7 -6.18 -18.52 -12.50
CA ARG A 7 -5.17 -17.49 -12.75
C ARG A 7 -4.89 -16.65 -11.51
N LEU A 8 -5.92 -16.28 -10.74
CA LEU A 8 -5.77 -15.54 -9.49
C LEU A 8 -4.92 -16.29 -8.46
N VAL A 9 -5.10 -17.61 -8.33
CA VAL A 9 -4.26 -18.43 -7.43
C VAL A 9 -2.79 -18.41 -7.87
N MET A 10 -2.54 -18.50 -9.19
CA MET A 10 -1.18 -18.42 -9.73
C MET A 10 -0.54 -17.05 -9.48
N VAL A 11 -1.27 -15.96 -9.77
CA VAL A 11 -0.77 -14.59 -9.54
C VAL A 11 -0.51 -14.33 -8.06
N LYS A 12 -1.37 -14.79 -7.14
CA LYS A 12 -1.13 -14.68 -5.69
C LYS A 12 0.17 -15.39 -5.26
N LYS A 13 0.46 -16.55 -5.87
CA LYS A 13 1.69 -17.29 -5.59
C LYS A 13 2.92 -16.54 -6.11
N GLU A 14 2.87 -16.08 -7.36
CA GLU A 14 3.94 -15.27 -7.97
C GLU A 14 4.19 -13.97 -7.19
N GLU A 15 3.13 -13.28 -6.76
CA GLU A 15 3.22 -12.05 -5.96
C GLU A 15 3.92 -12.31 -4.62
N ALA A 16 3.60 -13.41 -3.94
CA ALA A 16 4.23 -13.79 -2.68
C ALA A 16 5.72 -14.16 -2.86
N GLU A 17 6.06 -14.89 -3.93
CA GLU A 17 7.44 -15.25 -4.27
C GLU A 17 8.27 -13.99 -4.56
N VAL A 18 7.79 -13.10 -5.44
CA VAL A 18 8.46 -11.83 -5.76
C VAL A 18 8.54 -10.91 -4.54
N GLY A 19 7.49 -10.86 -3.72
CA GLY A 19 7.48 -10.08 -2.48
C GLY A 19 8.54 -10.56 -1.47
N ALA A 20 8.71 -11.88 -1.32
CA ALA A 20 9.74 -12.46 -0.47
C ALA A 20 11.16 -12.17 -0.99
N GLU A 21 11.38 -12.27 -2.30
CA GLU A 21 12.65 -11.91 -2.93
C GLU A 21 12.99 -10.42 -2.73
N LEU A 22 12.00 -9.54 -2.92
CA LEU A 22 12.15 -8.11 -2.71
C LEU A 22 12.55 -7.79 -1.27
N GLN A 23 11.88 -8.39 -0.28
CA GLN A 23 12.23 -8.21 1.14
C GLN A 23 13.66 -8.68 1.45
N ASN A 24 14.07 -9.83 0.91
CA ASN A 24 15.41 -10.35 1.10
C ASN A 24 16.48 -9.43 0.48
N CYS A 25 16.25 -8.94 -0.74
CA CYS A 25 17.19 -8.05 -1.42
C CYS A 25 17.30 -6.69 -0.71
N CYS A 26 16.17 -6.11 -0.29
CA CYS A 26 16.15 -4.89 0.52
C CYS A 26 16.94 -5.06 1.82
N ARG A 27 16.74 -6.18 2.53
CA ARG A 27 17.49 -6.50 3.76
C ARG A 27 18.99 -6.56 3.49
N GLN A 28 19.43 -7.26 2.43
CA GLN A 28 20.84 -7.35 2.06
C GLN A 28 21.45 -5.98 1.73
N VAL A 29 20.72 -5.13 0.99
CA VAL A 29 21.18 -3.77 0.65
C VAL A 29 21.27 -2.89 1.90
N GLU A 30 20.30 -2.96 2.82
CA GLU A 30 20.37 -2.23 4.08
C GLU A 30 21.53 -2.69 4.96
N GLU A 31 21.76 -4.00 5.07
CA GLU A 31 22.89 -4.57 5.78
C GLU A 31 24.22 -4.07 5.17
N ALA A 32 24.39 -4.17 3.85
CA ALA A 32 25.59 -3.72 3.15
C ALA A 32 25.81 -2.19 3.23
N ARG A 33 24.73 -1.39 3.16
CA ARG A 33 24.81 0.07 3.36
C ARG A 33 25.17 0.42 4.80
N SER A 34 24.66 -0.32 5.78
CA SER A 34 24.93 -0.07 7.19
C SER A 34 26.41 -0.34 7.54
N SER A 35 26.99 -1.42 7.04
CA SER A 35 28.41 -1.72 7.21
C SER A 35 29.28 -0.68 6.51
N MET A 36 28.95 -0.28 5.28
CA MET A 36 29.68 0.74 4.55
C MET A 36 29.64 2.12 5.23
N ARG A 37 28.49 2.53 5.79
CA ARG A 37 28.37 3.78 6.54
C ARG A 37 29.23 3.77 7.81
N ALA A 38 29.24 2.66 8.54
CA ALA A 38 30.08 2.51 9.72
C ALA A 38 31.55 2.68 9.36
N THR A 39 32.05 1.95 8.35
CA THR A 39 33.45 2.04 7.90
C THR A 39 33.83 3.45 7.42
N LYS A 40 32.96 4.09 6.62
CA LYS A 40 33.22 5.45 6.12
C LYS A 40 33.29 6.49 7.25
N SER A 41 32.42 6.35 8.26
CA SER A 41 32.42 7.26 9.41
C SER A 41 33.65 7.10 10.30
N GLN A 42 34.17 5.88 10.47
CA GLN A 42 35.38 5.64 11.26
C GLN A 42 36.63 6.18 10.56
N GLY A 43 36.77 5.93 9.25
CA GLY A 43 37.90 6.46 8.46
C GLY A 43 37.94 7.99 8.45
N ALA A 44 36.81 8.64 8.20
CA ALA A 44 36.73 10.10 8.16
C ALA A 44 37.15 10.78 9.47
N VAL A 45 36.84 10.18 10.61
CA VAL A 45 37.22 10.71 11.94
C VAL A 45 38.72 10.60 12.18
N VAL A 46 39.33 9.47 11.82
CA VAL A 46 40.78 9.27 11.94
C VAL A 46 41.53 10.23 11.00
N ASP A 47 41.10 10.31 9.73
CA ASP A 47 41.72 11.21 8.73
C ASP A 47 41.69 12.67 9.18
N PHE A 48 40.56 13.12 9.73
CA PHE A 48 40.41 14.47 10.25
C PHE A 48 41.34 14.76 11.44
N LEU A 49 41.42 13.85 12.41
CA LEU A 49 42.26 14.02 13.59
C LEU A 49 43.76 13.97 13.24
N MET A 50 44.14 13.14 12.27
CA MET A 50 45.51 13.10 11.76
C MET A 50 45.88 14.39 11.00
N ALA A 51 44.95 14.97 10.24
CA ALA A 51 45.15 16.27 9.61
C ALA A 51 45.31 17.39 10.66
N GLU A 52 44.49 17.39 11.72
CA GLU A 52 44.61 18.37 12.81
C GLU A 52 45.92 18.19 13.61
N LYS A 53 46.40 16.96 13.79
CA LYS A 53 47.73 16.67 14.35
C LYS A 53 48.84 17.24 13.48
N GLN A 54 48.79 17.03 12.16
CA GLN A 54 49.79 17.57 11.22
C GLN A 54 49.78 19.10 11.18
N SER A 55 48.61 19.72 11.35
CA SER A 55 48.47 21.18 11.45
C SER A 55 49.01 21.77 12.78
N GLY A 56 49.31 20.91 13.77
CA GLY A 56 49.82 21.31 15.07
C GLY A 56 48.76 21.87 16.04
N ARG A 57 47.46 21.87 15.67
CA ARG A 57 46.38 22.39 16.53
C ARG A 57 46.11 21.47 17.74
N LEU A 58 46.29 20.17 17.57
CA LEU A 58 46.09 19.15 18.61
C LEU A 58 47.39 18.35 18.83
N PRO A 59 48.36 18.89 19.61
CA PRO A 59 49.51 18.11 20.05
C PRO A 59 49.07 17.01 21.03
N GLY A 60 49.79 15.89 21.07
CA GLY A 60 49.53 14.79 22.02
C GLY A 60 48.68 13.63 21.50
N ILE A 61 48.24 13.66 20.23
CA ILE A 61 47.59 12.52 19.58
C ILE A 61 48.68 11.56 19.05
N PHE A 62 48.68 10.31 19.49
CA PHE A 62 49.57 9.28 18.95
C PHE A 62 48.99 8.70 17.66
N GLY A 63 47.73 8.28 17.71
CA GLY A 63 47.00 7.73 16.57
C GLY A 63 46.00 6.66 16.97
N ARG A 64 45.50 5.91 15.98
CA ARG A 64 44.68 4.73 16.25
C ARG A 64 45.53 3.62 16.84
N LEU A 65 45.04 2.94 17.88
CA LEU A 65 45.80 1.92 18.61
C LEU A 65 46.29 0.78 17.70
N GLY A 66 45.46 0.36 16.73
CA GLY A 66 45.83 -0.67 15.75
C GLY A 66 47.03 -0.32 14.86
N ASP A 67 47.27 0.96 14.58
CA ASP A 67 48.41 1.38 13.73
C ASP A 67 49.73 1.48 14.51
N LEU A 68 49.67 1.40 15.85
CA LEU A 68 50.82 1.57 16.76
C LEU A 68 51.47 0.24 17.19
N GLY A 69 50.92 -0.89 16.75
CA GLY A 69 51.40 -2.22 17.10
C GLY A 69 51.50 -3.12 15.87
N ALA A 70 52.48 -4.01 15.87
CA ALA A 70 52.64 -5.04 14.84
C ALA A 70 52.50 -6.43 15.44
N ILE A 71 51.87 -7.34 14.70
CA ILE A 71 51.70 -8.74 15.09
C ILE A 71 51.88 -9.65 13.87
N ASP A 72 52.25 -10.90 14.11
CA ASP A 72 52.33 -11.94 13.08
C ASP A 72 50.94 -12.20 12.47
N GLN A 73 50.89 -12.33 11.15
CA GLN A 73 49.67 -12.48 10.37
C GLN A 73 48.81 -13.69 10.82
N ARG A 74 49.43 -14.73 11.39
CA ARG A 74 48.69 -15.89 11.92
C ARG A 74 47.71 -15.53 13.04
N TYR A 75 47.97 -14.45 13.77
CA TYR A 75 47.14 -14.02 14.90
C TYR A 75 46.27 -12.79 14.57
N ASP A 76 46.27 -12.32 13.32
CA ASP A 76 45.58 -11.09 12.93
C ASP A 76 44.06 -11.18 13.14
N VAL A 77 43.47 -12.31 12.75
CA VAL A 77 42.04 -12.62 12.97
C VAL A 77 41.72 -12.66 14.47
N ALA A 78 42.56 -13.34 15.24
CA ALA A 78 42.40 -13.46 16.69
C ALA A 78 42.42 -12.10 17.39
N VAL A 79 43.33 -11.19 17.01
CA VAL A 79 43.43 -9.86 17.61
C VAL A 79 42.29 -8.94 17.21
N SER A 80 41.91 -8.97 15.93
CA SER A 80 40.79 -8.17 15.41
C SER A 80 39.46 -8.54 16.08
N THR A 81 39.23 -9.84 16.30
CA THR A 81 38.01 -10.30 17.00
C THR A 81 38.09 -10.07 18.51
N ALA A 82 39.25 -10.31 19.13
CA ALA A 82 39.40 -10.17 20.57
C ALA A 82 39.28 -8.71 21.04
N CYS A 83 39.51 -7.71 20.20
CA CYS A 83 39.57 -6.33 20.66
C CYS A 83 38.96 -5.32 19.69
N GLY A 84 37.71 -4.91 19.96
CA GLY A 84 37.11 -3.72 19.31
C GLY A 84 37.70 -2.39 19.78
N ALA A 85 38.61 -2.38 20.77
CA ALA A 85 39.26 -1.17 21.26
C ALA A 85 40.48 -0.75 20.43
N LEU A 86 40.89 -1.54 19.43
CA LEU A 86 41.99 -1.21 18.51
C LEU A 86 41.68 0.01 17.63
N ASP A 87 40.39 0.26 17.39
CA ASP A 87 39.91 1.44 16.66
C ASP A 87 39.92 2.72 17.52
N ASN A 88 40.20 2.61 18.82
CA ASN A 88 40.26 3.78 19.69
C ASN A 88 41.53 4.60 19.44
N ILE A 89 41.41 5.91 19.67
CA ILE A 89 42.49 6.85 19.45
C ILE A 89 43.25 7.07 20.76
N VAL A 90 44.57 6.90 20.70
CA VAL A 90 45.46 7.05 21.84
C VAL A 90 45.94 8.50 21.94
N VAL A 91 45.80 9.06 23.13
CA VAL A 91 46.18 10.43 23.49
C VAL A 91 46.98 10.44 24.79
N ASP A 92 47.81 11.45 24.97
CA ASP A 92 48.67 11.58 26.15
C ASP A 92 47.88 11.81 27.45
N THR A 93 47.02 12.83 27.49
CA THR A 93 46.35 13.37 28.67
C THR A 93 44.83 13.43 28.50
N VAL A 94 44.11 13.68 29.60
CA VAL A 94 42.65 13.82 29.57
C VAL A 94 42.23 15.14 28.91
N THR A 95 43.02 16.21 29.07
CA THR A 95 42.71 17.53 28.52
C THR A 95 42.81 17.56 27.00
N THR A 96 43.84 16.92 26.42
CA THR A 96 43.97 16.82 24.95
C THR A 96 42.80 16.05 24.34
N ALA A 97 42.33 15.00 25.01
CA ALA A 97 41.15 14.26 24.61
C ALA A 97 39.87 15.13 24.62
N GLU A 98 39.66 15.96 25.65
CA GLU A 98 38.54 16.91 25.72
C GLU A 98 38.58 17.92 24.57
N HIS A 99 39.77 18.46 24.26
CA HIS A 99 39.97 19.35 23.11
C HIS A 99 39.66 18.65 21.77
N CYS A 100 40.05 17.38 21.61
CA CYS A 100 39.73 16.59 20.43
C CYS A 100 38.20 16.39 20.28
N ILE A 101 37.52 16.06 21.38
CA ILE A 101 36.06 15.89 21.40
C ILE A 101 35.35 17.19 21.02
N GLU A 102 35.81 18.32 21.54
CA GLU A 102 35.26 19.63 21.21
C GLU A 102 35.48 19.97 19.73
N CYS A 103 36.67 19.68 19.18
CA CYS A 103 36.99 19.87 17.77
C CYS A 103 36.09 19.02 16.87
N LEU A 104 35.88 17.75 17.21
CA LEU A 104 34.96 16.86 16.48
C LEU A 104 33.51 17.34 16.53
N ARG A 105 33.05 17.89 17.66
CA ARG A 105 31.69 18.44 17.80
C ARG A 105 31.50 19.71 16.98
N ARG A 106 32.49 20.61 16.93
CA ARG A 106 32.42 21.87 16.16
C ARG A 106 32.34 21.62 14.66
N ASN A 107 33.00 20.56 14.17
CA ASN A 107 33.07 20.23 12.74
C ASN A 107 32.11 19.09 12.32
N ASP A 108 31.35 18.52 13.26
CA ASP A 108 30.40 17.40 13.08
C ASP A 108 30.94 16.21 12.26
N VAL A 109 32.23 15.88 12.45
CA VAL A 109 32.93 14.84 11.67
C VAL A 109 32.50 13.44 12.11
N GLY A 110 32.17 13.26 13.39
CA GLY A 110 31.70 12.00 13.92
C GLY A 110 31.97 11.77 15.40
N ARG A 111 32.12 10.50 15.76
CA ARG A 111 32.36 10.02 17.13
C ARG A 111 33.64 9.22 17.17
N ALA A 112 34.46 9.52 18.16
CA ALA A 112 35.62 8.72 18.51
C ALA A 112 35.57 8.35 19.99
N THR A 113 36.27 7.26 20.30
CA THR A 113 36.60 6.88 21.68
C THR A 113 38.10 7.08 21.86
N PHE A 114 38.46 7.77 22.93
CA PHE A 114 39.84 8.13 23.24
C PHE A 114 40.35 7.34 24.45
N ILE A 115 41.61 6.90 24.38
CA ILE A 115 42.36 6.26 25.46
C ILE A 115 43.45 7.23 25.92
N ALA A 116 43.30 7.79 27.13
CA ALA A 116 44.29 8.66 27.74
C ALA A 116 45.38 7.84 28.44
N LEU A 117 46.64 7.98 28.00
CA LEU A 117 47.79 7.21 28.51
C LEU A 117 48.08 7.47 29.99
N GLU A 118 47.94 8.72 30.44
CA GLU A 118 48.11 9.12 31.84
C GLU A 118 47.30 8.23 32.80
N LYS A 119 46.06 7.88 32.45
CA LYS A 119 45.19 7.03 33.28
C LYS A 119 45.52 5.54 33.19
N GLN A 120 46.23 5.10 32.16
CA GLN A 120 46.57 3.69 31.95
C GLN A 120 47.90 3.29 32.59
N GLU A 121 48.68 4.23 33.09
CA GLU A 121 49.99 3.98 33.67
C GLU A 121 49.96 3.02 34.87
N ARG A 122 48.82 2.94 35.59
CA ARG A 122 48.57 1.95 36.65
C ARG A 122 48.78 0.49 36.20
N TRP A 123 48.64 0.21 34.91
CA TRP A 123 48.80 -1.14 34.36
C TRP A 123 50.25 -1.51 34.09
N ARG A 124 51.19 -0.57 34.19
CA ARG A 124 52.62 -0.80 33.91
C ARG A 124 53.19 -1.95 34.75
N GLN A 125 52.76 -2.09 36.00
CA GLN A 125 53.20 -3.16 36.89
C GLN A 125 52.75 -4.56 36.42
N TYR A 126 51.59 -4.66 35.77
CA TYR A 126 51.02 -5.91 35.28
C TYR A 126 51.57 -6.30 33.89
N CYS A 127 52.00 -5.32 33.09
CA CYS A 127 52.58 -5.55 31.77
C CYS A 127 53.86 -6.41 31.85
N ASN A 128 54.65 -6.24 32.92
CA ASN A 128 55.94 -6.92 33.08
C ASN A 128 55.81 -8.31 33.74
N GLN A 129 54.62 -8.69 34.20
CA GLN A 129 54.39 -9.99 34.85
C GLN A 129 54.04 -11.05 33.81
N LYS A 130 54.78 -12.16 33.83
CA LYS A 130 54.47 -13.36 33.04
C LYS A 130 53.47 -14.23 33.83
N ILE A 131 52.36 -14.55 33.20
CA ILE A 131 51.29 -15.36 33.80
C ILE A 131 51.56 -16.84 33.50
N LYS A 132 51.21 -17.72 34.45
CA LYS A 132 51.21 -19.16 34.22
C LYS A 132 49.94 -19.53 33.46
N THR A 133 50.09 -19.84 32.18
CA THR A 133 48.97 -20.22 31.31
C THR A 133 48.77 -21.73 31.32
N PRO A 134 47.53 -22.23 31.41
CA PRO A 134 47.25 -23.65 31.20
C PRO A 134 47.64 -24.05 29.77
N GLU A 135 48.16 -25.27 29.62
CA GLU A 135 48.62 -25.83 28.33
C GLU A 135 49.72 -25.02 27.61
N ASN A 136 50.44 -24.12 28.31
CA ASN A 136 51.50 -23.26 27.76
C ASN A 136 51.06 -22.44 26.53
N VAL A 137 49.80 -22.02 26.52
CA VAL A 137 49.24 -21.21 25.46
C VAL A 137 49.76 -19.77 25.51
N PRO A 138 50.19 -19.16 24.39
CA PRO A 138 50.68 -17.79 24.39
C PRO A 138 49.55 -16.78 24.68
N ARG A 139 49.91 -15.71 25.39
CA ARG A 139 49.06 -14.53 25.60
C ARG A 139 49.21 -13.58 24.42
N LEU A 140 48.11 -13.06 23.89
CA LEU A 140 48.10 -12.12 22.76
C LEU A 140 48.99 -10.91 22.98
N PHE A 141 48.94 -10.33 24.18
CA PHE A 141 49.73 -9.16 24.54
C PHE A 141 51.24 -9.36 24.35
N ASP A 142 51.76 -10.56 24.65
CA ASP A 142 53.19 -10.85 24.57
C ASP A 142 53.68 -11.02 23.12
N LEU A 143 52.77 -11.28 22.19
CA LEU A 143 53.05 -11.45 20.76
C LEU A 143 53.11 -10.11 20.01
N ILE A 144 52.62 -9.02 20.62
CA ILE A 144 52.54 -7.71 19.98
C ILE A 144 53.86 -6.98 20.14
N GLN A 145 54.39 -6.51 19.01
CA GLN A 145 55.56 -5.66 18.96
C GLN A 145 55.09 -4.19 18.96
N VAL A 146 55.53 -3.44 19.97
CA VAL A 146 55.16 -2.03 20.16
C VAL A 146 56.42 -1.18 20.08
N GLN A 147 56.36 -0.05 19.35
CA GLN A 147 57.50 0.86 19.19
C GLN A 147 57.87 1.54 20.52
N ASP A 148 56.88 2.07 21.24
CA ASP A 148 57.08 2.79 22.50
C ASP A 148 56.58 1.98 23.71
N GLU A 149 57.37 1.99 24.79
CA GLU A 149 57.03 1.25 26.02
C GLU A 149 55.81 1.84 26.75
N GLN A 150 55.57 3.15 26.62
CA GLN A 150 54.39 3.80 27.20
C GLN A 150 53.09 3.27 26.58
N LEU A 151 53.11 2.97 25.28
CA LEU A 151 51.96 2.45 24.53
C LEU A 151 51.62 1.01 24.92
N LYS A 152 52.57 0.23 25.49
CA LYS A 152 52.28 -1.10 26.03
C LYS A 152 51.15 -1.06 27.09
N THR A 153 51.06 0.01 27.87
CA THR A 153 49.98 0.14 28.87
C THR A 153 48.60 0.28 28.22
N ALA A 154 48.51 0.90 27.04
CA ALA A 154 47.27 1.00 26.28
C ALA A 154 46.89 -0.35 25.66
N PHE A 155 47.86 -1.08 25.10
CA PHE A 155 47.64 -2.45 24.58
C PHE A 155 47.19 -3.41 25.69
N TYR A 156 47.79 -3.31 26.89
CA TYR A 156 47.37 -4.14 28.03
C TYR A 156 45.95 -3.78 28.50
N PHE A 157 45.58 -2.50 28.50
CA PHE A 157 44.21 -2.08 28.79
C PHE A 157 43.19 -2.72 27.82
N ALA A 158 43.54 -2.75 26.54
CA ALA A 158 42.70 -3.25 25.46
C ALA A 158 42.60 -4.78 25.40
N LEU A 159 43.71 -5.50 25.56
CA LEU A 159 43.78 -6.96 25.37
C LEU A 159 43.73 -7.75 26.66
N ARG A 160 44.20 -7.19 27.78
CA ARG A 160 44.28 -7.91 29.06
C ARG A 160 44.98 -9.25 28.92
N ASP A 161 44.64 -10.19 29.78
CA ASP A 161 45.16 -11.55 29.76
C ASP A 161 44.33 -12.43 28.83
N THR A 162 44.27 -12.03 27.55
CA THR A 162 43.63 -12.83 26.49
C THR A 162 44.61 -13.87 25.95
N LEU A 163 44.20 -15.14 25.99
CA LEU A 163 44.97 -16.29 25.52
C LEU A 163 44.53 -16.70 24.11
N VAL A 164 45.44 -17.31 23.33
CA VAL A 164 45.15 -17.78 21.97
C VAL A 164 45.07 -19.30 21.88
N ALA A 165 43.88 -19.86 21.76
CA ALA A 165 43.72 -21.27 21.44
C ALA A 165 43.79 -21.54 19.93
N GLN A 166 44.15 -22.76 19.54
CA GLN A 166 44.07 -23.19 18.15
C GLN A 166 42.62 -23.47 17.76
N ASP A 167 41.91 -24.23 18.60
CA ASP A 167 40.56 -24.73 18.33
C ASP A 167 39.57 -24.36 19.44
N LEU A 168 38.27 -24.42 19.12
CA LEU A 168 37.18 -24.15 20.08
C LEU A 168 37.18 -25.09 21.29
N GLU A 169 37.53 -26.37 21.08
CA GLU A 169 37.61 -27.35 22.16
C GLU A 169 38.71 -26.97 23.16
N GLN A 170 39.89 -26.58 22.65
CA GLN A 170 40.98 -26.08 23.46
C GLN A 170 40.59 -24.79 24.18
N ALA A 171 39.93 -23.86 23.48
CA ALA A 171 39.47 -22.61 24.06
C ALA A 171 38.50 -22.85 25.24
N THR A 172 37.56 -23.78 25.07
CA THR A 172 36.57 -24.11 26.10
C THR A 172 37.23 -24.73 27.33
N ARG A 173 38.19 -25.64 27.13
CA ARG A 173 38.92 -26.27 28.24
C ARG A 173 39.73 -25.26 29.05
N ILE A 174 40.37 -24.30 28.39
CA ILE A 174 41.15 -23.24 29.02
C ILE A 174 40.24 -22.21 29.71
N ALA A 175 39.15 -21.81 29.06
CA ALA A 175 38.23 -20.80 29.58
C ALA A 175 37.51 -21.27 30.86
N TYR A 176 37.13 -22.56 30.92
CA TYR A 176 36.45 -23.16 32.08
C TYR A 176 37.39 -24.00 32.96
N GLY A 177 38.70 -23.75 32.91
CA GLY A 177 39.69 -24.42 33.74
C GLY A 177 39.62 -24.02 35.22
N ALA A 178 40.68 -24.32 35.97
CA ALA A 178 40.79 -23.96 37.39
C ALA A 178 40.66 -22.45 37.64
N GLU A 179 41.21 -21.65 36.73
CA GLU A 179 41.03 -20.20 36.65
C GLU A 179 40.33 -19.86 35.35
N ARG A 180 39.41 -18.88 35.40
CA ARG A 180 38.73 -18.41 34.19
C ARG A 180 39.62 -17.45 33.43
N HIS A 181 39.84 -17.75 32.16
CA HIS A 181 40.59 -16.89 31.25
C HIS A 181 39.71 -16.45 30.07
N ARG A 182 40.04 -15.28 29.53
CA ARG A 182 39.51 -14.82 28.25
C ARG A 182 40.32 -15.51 27.15
N VAL A 183 39.66 -16.21 26.24
CA VAL A 183 40.34 -17.01 25.22
C VAL A 183 39.76 -16.69 23.85
N VAL A 184 40.63 -16.52 22.86
CA VAL A 184 40.25 -16.39 21.45
C VAL A 184 40.87 -17.53 20.65
N THR A 185 40.15 -18.05 19.66
CA THR A 185 40.71 -19.04 18.73
C THR A 185 41.39 -18.35 17.55
N LEU A 186 42.29 -19.05 16.86
CA LEU A 186 42.85 -18.59 15.58
C LEU A 186 41.76 -18.35 14.53
N GLY A 187 40.64 -19.09 14.61
CA GLY A 187 39.46 -18.91 13.77
C GLY A 187 38.57 -17.71 14.13
N GLY A 188 38.91 -16.94 15.17
CA GLY A 188 38.18 -15.73 15.53
C GLY A 188 36.95 -15.97 16.41
N GLU A 189 36.85 -17.08 17.12
CA GLU A 189 35.82 -17.29 18.14
C GLU A 189 36.35 -16.80 19.48
N LEU A 190 35.52 -16.07 20.24
CA LEU A 190 35.91 -15.44 21.50
C LEU A 190 35.06 -15.94 22.66
N ILE A 191 35.70 -16.34 23.75
CA ILE A 191 35.06 -16.67 25.03
C ILE A 191 35.49 -15.62 26.07
N GLU A 192 34.53 -14.83 26.54
CA GLU A 192 34.73 -13.81 27.55
C GLU A 192 34.74 -14.38 28.99
N LEU A 193 35.37 -13.66 29.91
CA LEU A 193 35.37 -13.98 31.35
C LEU A 193 33.94 -14.03 31.95
N SER A 194 33.03 -13.26 31.37
CA SER A 194 31.60 -13.23 31.72
C SER A 194 30.86 -14.51 31.32
N GLY A 195 31.46 -15.37 30.49
CA GLY A 195 30.83 -16.55 29.90
C GLY A 195 30.11 -16.25 28.58
N ALA A 196 30.19 -15.02 28.06
CA ALA A 196 29.68 -14.72 26.72
C ALA A 196 30.58 -15.38 25.66
N VAL A 197 29.98 -16.12 24.74
CA VAL A 197 30.65 -16.73 23.60
C VAL A 197 30.22 -15.99 22.34
N CYS A 198 31.20 -15.51 21.58
CA CYS A 198 30.99 -14.86 20.28
C CYS A 198 31.55 -15.77 19.18
N SER A 199 30.69 -16.22 18.28
CA SER A 199 31.07 -16.85 17.03
C SER A 199 30.76 -15.91 15.87
N GLY A 200 31.74 -15.70 15.00
CA GLY A 200 31.58 -14.97 13.74
C GLY A 200 31.87 -15.91 12.58
N GLU A 201 30.96 -16.00 11.62
CA GLU A 201 31.21 -16.76 10.39
C GLU A 201 32.14 -15.95 9.48
N ILE A 202 33.35 -16.45 9.27
CA ILE A 202 34.28 -15.90 8.27
C ILE A 202 33.99 -16.63 6.96
N VAL A 203 33.42 -15.94 5.98
CA VAL A 203 33.39 -16.46 4.61
C VAL A 203 34.81 -16.28 4.06
N THR A 204 35.58 -17.37 4.05
CA THR A 204 36.81 -17.44 3.27
C THR A 204 36.41 -17.55 1.80
N ASP A 205 36.52 -16.46 1.04
CA ASP A 205 36.52 -16.56 -0.41
C ASP A 205 37.71 -17.45 -0.80
N GLY A 206 37.41 -18.63 -1.34
CA GLY A 206 38.40 -19.57 -1.83
C GLY A 206 39.27 -18.90 -2.88
N SER A 207 40.49 -18.56 -2.51
CA SER A 207 41.55 -18.22 -3.47
C SER A 207 41.91 -19.50 -4.21
N GLU A 208 41.29 -19.73 -5.36
CA GLU A 208 41.83 -20.65 -6.37
C GLU A 208 43.23 -20.19 -6.75
N ASN A 209 44.17 -21.14 -6.70
CA ASN A 209 45.56 -21.00 -7.09
C ASN A 209 45.70 -20.24 -8.41
N MET A 210 46.35 -19.08 -8.34
CA MET A 210 46.91 -18.42 -9.52
C MET A 210 48.20 -19.17 -9.89
N ASP A 211 48.06 -20.16 -10.76
CA ASP A 211 49.18 -20.86 -11.38
C ASP A 211 49.87 -19.92 -12.37
N CYS A 212 51.14 -19.63 -12.12
CA CYS A 212 51.97 -18.76 -12.92
C CYS A 212 52.86 -19.58 -13.84
N GLY A 213 52.50 -19.64 -15.14
CA GLY A 213 53.44 -20.05 -16.17
C GLY A 213 52.81 -20.45 -17.51
N GLY A 214 53.23 -19.81 -18.60
CA GLY A 214 53.14 -20.43 -19.94
C GLY A 214 52.77 -19.53 -21.12
N ARG A 215 53.80 -18.87 -21.67
CA ARG A 215 53.92 -18.28 -23.02
C ARG A 215 53.03 -18.85 -24.15
N GLY A 216 52.56 -17.96 -25.03
CA GLY A 216 52.50 -18.20 -26.48
C GLY A 216 51.31 -17.55 -27.24
N PRO A 217 51.50 -16.98 -28.46
CA PRO A 217 50.66 -15.88 -28.97
C PRO A 217 49.71 -16.28 -30.12
N VAL A 218 48.54 -15.61 -30.25
CA VAL A 218 47.80 -15.52 -31.53
C VAL A 218 47.14 -14.15 -31.72
N THR A 219 47.12 -13.77 -32.98
CA THR A 219 46.93 -12.50 -33.67
C THR A 219 45.50 -11.93 -33.77
N ARG A 220 45.46 -10.60 -33.98
CA ARG A 220 44.61 -9.81 -34.91
C ARG A 220 43.07 -9.82 -34.74
N GLY A 221 42.52 -8.59 -34.64
CA GLY A 221 41.45 -8.16 -35.55
C GLY A 221 40.27 -7.38 -34.96
N GLY A 222 40.05 -6.16 -35.49
CA GLY A 222 38.76 -5.42 -35.47
C GLY A 222 38.50 -4.62 -34.19
N GLY A 223 38.44 -3.28 -34.20
CA GLY A 223 37.36 -2.50 -34.84
C GLY A 223 36.07 -2.74 -34.05
N TRP A 224 35.49 -1.78 -33.32
CA TRP A 224 34.59 -0.78 -33.87
C TRP A 224 34.36 0.38 -32.88
N ARG A 225 33.97 1.50 -33.46
CA ARG A 225 33.93 2.87 -32.93
C ARG A 225 32.65 3.18 -32.17
N GLY A 226 32.75 4.21 -31.33
CA GLY A 226 31.71 5.24 -31.13
C GLY A 226 30.81 4.99 -29.92
N ARG A 227 30.38 5.99 -29.16
CA ARG A 227 30.43 7.45 -29.35
C ARG A 227 30.03 8.08 -28.01
N CYS A 228 30.88 8.96 -27.48
CA CYS A 228 30.49 9.92 -26.44
C CYS A 228 29.51 10.93 -27.03
N LYS A 229 28.44 11.26 -26.31
CA LYS A 229 27.75 12.55 -26.41
C LYS A 229 27.27 12.99 -25.03
N CYS A 230 27.88 14.08 -24.59
CA CYS A 230 27.45 15.01 -23.57
C CYS A 230 26.49 16.06 -24.18
N GLY A 231 25.66 16.66 -23.32
CA GLY A 231 24.69 17.72 -23.60
C GLY A 231 23.36 17.39 -22.92
N GLY A 232 22.70 18.19 -22.10
CA GLY A 232 22.81 19.64 -21.88
C GLY A 232 21.39 20.24 -21.94
N GLU A 233 20.87 20.63 -20.77
CA GLU A 233 19.91 21.72 -20.46
C GLU A 233 18.41 21.72 -20.88
N ILE A 234 17.58 21.81 -19.81
CA ILE A 234 16.49 22.78 -19.48
C ILE A 234 15.24 22.88 -20.39
N GLN A 235 14.05 22.57 -19.84
CA GLN A 235 12.91 23.50 -19.60
C GLN A 235 11.69 22.75 -18.99
N GLY A 236 11.05 23.37 -17.99
CA GLY A 236 9.80 22.91 -17.34
C GLY A 236 8.55 23.13 -18.21
N PRO A 237 7.34 22.88 -17.68
CA PRO A 237 6.73 23.90 -16.82
C PRO A 237 5.95 23.38 -15.59
N THR A 238 5.67 24.37 -14.76
CA THR A 238 4.80 24.47 -13.58
C THR A 238 3.37 23.97 -13.74
N GLU A 239 2.79 23.41 -12.67
CA GLU A 239 1.39 23.64 -12.32
C GLU A 239 1.14 23.45 -10.80
N HIS A 240 0.58 24.51 -10.20
CA HIS A 240 0.07 24.63 -8.83
C HIS A 240 -1.38 24.12 -8.78
N TRP A 241 -1.75 23.30 -7.79
CA TRP A 241 -3.05 23.25 -7.08
C TRP A 241 -2.84 22.30 -5.89
N GLY A 242 -3.27 22.49 -4.64
CA GLY A 242 -4.06 23.51 -3.97
C GLY A 242 -4.16 23.05 -2.51
N THR A 243 -3.91 23.97 -1.59
CA THR A 243 -4.08 23.81 -0.14
C THR A 243 -5.56 23.78 0.21
N THR A 244 -6.01 22.76 0.95
CA THR A 244 -7.27 22.79 1.68
C THR A 244 -7.08 22.37 3.12
N ASN A 245 -7.14 23.37 4.00
CA ASN A 245 -7.39 23.27 5.43
C ASN A 245 -8.80 22.74 5.68
N VAL A 246 -8.95 21.78 6.59
CA VAL A 246 -10.21 21.50 7.32
C VAL A 246 -9.84 21.12 8.78
N PRO A 247 -10.60 21.57 9.79
CA PRO A 247 -10.05 21.91 11.11
C PRO A 247 -10.23 20.84 12.20
N CYS A 248 -9.51 21.10 13.30
CA CYS A 248 -9.54 20.42 14.59
C CYS A 248 -10.93 20.35 15.26
N ARG A 249 -11.23 19.18 15.85
CA ARG A 249 -11.97 19.00 17.12
C ARG A 249 -11.19 17.92 17.87
N GLY A 250 -10.74 18.07 19.11
CA GLY A 250 -11.43 18.62 20.27
C GLY A 250 -11.93 17.46 21.13
N GLY A 251 -11.07 16.91 21.99
CA GLY A 251 -11.38 15.81 22.91
C GLY A 251 -10.33 15.71 24.00
N GLY A 252 -10.60 16.37 25.12
CA GLY A 252 -9.70 16.48 26.27
C GLY A 252 -9.80 15.35 27.29
N ASN A 253 -8.74 15.30 28.11
CA ASN A 253 -8.63 14.78 29.47
C ASN A 253 -8.83 13.29 29.76
N ARG A 254 -7.70 12.64 30.12
CA ARG A 254 -7.47 12.22 31.52
C ARG A 254 -5.98 11.98 31.80
N VAL A 255 -5.36 12.89 32.53
CA VAL A 255 -4.03 12.70 33.15
C VAL A 255 -4.24 11.99 34.48
N LEU A 256 -3.86 10.71 34.55
CA LEU A 256 -3.67 10.01 35.82
C LEU A 256 -2.21 10.20 36.25
N LYS A 257 -1.99 11.14 37.18
CA LYS A 257 -0.72 11.27 37.92
C LYS A 257 -0.60 10.10 38.91
N GLY A 258 -0.01 9.00 38.47
CA GLY A 258 0.54 7.97 39.34
C GLY A 258 1.90 8.44 39.88
N LYS A 259 1.92 8.95 41.12
CA LYS A 259 3.16 9.11 41.89
C LYS A 259 3.69 7.73 42.24
N MET A 260 4.66 7.22 41.49
CA MET A 260 5.63 6.25 42.03
C MET A 260 6.95 6.97 42.20
N GLY A 261 7.27 7.28 43.46
CA GLY A 261 8.59 7.72 43.84
C GLY A 261 9.58 6.59 43.60
N GLN A 262 10.24 6.60 42.45
CA GLN A 262 11.51 5.90 42.30
C GLN A 262 12.59 6.81 42.87
N ARG A 263 13.03 6.43 44.07
CA ARG A 263 14.25 6.89 44.69
C ARG A 263 15.38 6.63 43.69
N VAL A 264 15.85 7.68 43.02
CA VAL A 264 17.10 7.66 42.25
C VAL A 264 18.20 7.52 43.29
N VAL A 265 18.50 6.27 43.65
CA VAL A 265 19.82 5.94 44.14
C VAL A 265 20.68 6.03 42.88
N SER A 266 21.39 7.15 42.75
CA SER A 266 22.54 7.27 41.86
C SER A 266 23.55 6.22 42.28
N ARG A 267 23.33 4.96 41.87
CA ARG A 267 24.39 4.00 41.74
C ARG A 267 25.20 4.52 40.57
N ASN A 268 26.28 5.23 40.90
CA ASN A 268 27.42 5.40 40.02
C ASN A 268 27.71 4.02 39.43
N VAL A 269 27.26 3.81 38.19
CA VAL A 269 27.78 2.75 37.35
C VAL A 269 29.24 3.15 37.18
N SER A 270 30.11 2.40 37.85
CA SER A 270 31.56 2.51 37.72
C SER A 270 31.87 2.39 36.23
N CYS A 271 32.09 3.54 35.59
CA CYS A 271 32.61 3.60 34.24
C CYS A 271 33.95 2.88 34.28
N TRP A 272 34.17 1.91 33.39
CA TRP A 272 35.48 1.29 33.22
C TRP A 272 36.51 2.41 33.08
N ALA A 273 37.35 2.55 34.10
CA ALA A 273 38.15 3.74 34.30
C ALA A 273 39.10 3.98 33.12
N GLY A 274 39.01 5.15 32.48
CA GLY A 274 40.06 5.66 31.58
C GLY A 274 39.75 5.73 30.08
N THR A 275 38.54 5.40 29.63
CA THR A 275 38.09 5.69 28.25
C THR A 275 37.12 6.87 28.25
N MET A 276 37.29 7.81 27.31
CA MET A 276 36.36 8.90 27.11
C MET A 276 35.73 8.77 25.73
N SER A 277 34.42 8.57 25.68
CA SER A 277 33.65 8.54 24.44
C SER A 277 32.87 9.85 24.32
N GLY A 278 33.13 10.62 23.28
CA GLY A 278 32.50 11.92 23.08
C GLY A 278 32.66 12.43 21.66
N GLY A 279 31.59 13.02 21.10
CA GLY A 279 31.54 13.54 19.74
C GLY A 279 30.13 13.43 19.18
N GLY A 280 29.71 14.32 18.28
CA GLY A 280 28.43 14.27 17.56
C GLY A 280 27.12 14.44 18.38
N ASN A 281 26.15 15.14 17.79
CA ASN A 281 24.86 15.49 18.41
C ASN A 281 23.81 14.34 18.49
N ARG A 282 24.14 13.09 18.11
CA ARG A 282 23.13 12.05 17.82
C ARG A 282 23.12 10.87 18.80
N VAL A 283 22.20 10.80 19.76
CA VAL A 283 22.12 9.66 20.71
C VAL A 283 21.99 8.32 19.97
N LEU A 284 22.87 7.35 20.28
CA LEU A 284 22.80 5.99 19.75
C LEU A 284 21.62 5.27 20.42
N LYS A 285 20.54 5.05 19.68
CA LYS A 285 19.48 4.12 20.07
C LYS A 285 19.67 2.83 19.29
N GLY A 286 20.08 1.76 20.01
CA GLY A 286 19.87 0.36 19.67
C GLY A 286 20.44 -0.17 18.34
N LYS A 287 21.40 -1.10 18.45
CA LYS A 287 21.42 -2.44 17.82
C LYS A 287 22.73 -3.13 18.27
N MET A 288 22.62 -4.18 19.07
CA MET A 288 23.72 -5.13 19.30
C MET A 288 23.64 -6.19 18.21
N GLY A 289 24.73 -6.36 17.47
CA GLY A 289 24.82 -7.29 16.34
C GLY A 289 25.58 -6.65 15.19
N GLN A 290 26.89 -6.50 15.35
CA GLN A 290 27.74 -5.98 14.29
C GLN A 290 28.23 -7.16 13.44
N ARG A 291 27.76 -7.20 12.20
CA ARG A 291 28.27 -8.08 11.14
C ARG A 291 29.44 -7.34 10.49
N VAL A 292 30.67 -7.67 10.88
CA VAL A 292 31.87 -7.14 10.23
C VAL A 292 32.17 -8.05 9.04
N VAL A 293 31.72 -7.66 7.86
CA VAL A 293 32.19 -8.26 6.60
C VAL A 293 33.51 -7.58 6.28
N SER A 294 34.61 -8.32 6.36
CA SER A 294 35.92 -7.88 5.91
C SER A 294 35.97 -7.85 4.39
N GLN A 295 36.01 -6.61 3.88
CA GLN A 295 36.82 -6.13 2.76
C GLN A 295 36.82 -6.91 1.43
N SER A 296 36.09 -6.35 0.46
CA SER A 296 36.63 -6.13 -0.88
C SER A 296 36.05 -4.81 -1.46
N PRO A 297 36.82 -4.04 -2.26
CA PRO A 297 36.36 -2.79 -2.90
C PRO A 297 35.30 -2.99 -4.01
N ALA A 298 34.63 -4.16 -4.06
CA ALA A 298 33.54 -4.47 -4.99
C ALA A 298 32.14 -4.03 -4.52
N SER A 299 32.00 -3.53 -3.29
CA SER A 299 30.68 -3.33 -2.64
C SER A 299 29.80 -2.21 -3.22
N VAL A 300 30.33 -1.09 -3.73
CA VAL A 300 29.48 0.02 -4.24
C VAL A 300 28.77 -0.39 -5.52
N LYS A 301 29.49 -1.02 -6.46
CA LYS A 301 28.93 -1.51 -7.72
C LYS A 301 27.92 -2.64 -7.49
N GLU A 302 28.15 -3.47 -6.48
CA GLU A 302 27.21 -4.52 -6.08
C GLU A 302 25.95 -3.96 -5.46
N ILE A 303 26.06 -2.94 -4.59
CA ILE A 303 24.90 -2.21 -4.05
C ILE A 303 24.09 -1.60 -5.19
N GLU A 304 24.73 -0.94 -6.16
CA GLU A 304 24.02 -0.38 -7.34
C GLU A 304 23.34 -1.45 -8.21
N ARG A 305 23.91 -2.67 -8.30
CA ARG A 305 23.28 -3.79 -9.00
C ARG A 305 22.07 -4.32 -8.23
N MET A 306 22.19 -4.45 -6.90
CA MET A 306 21.10 -4.88 -6.04
C MET A 306 19.96 -3.86 -6.01
N GLU A 307 20.26 -2.55 -6.04
CA GLU A 307 19.28 -1.47 -6.13
C GLU A 307 18.50 -1.54 -7.46
N ARG A 308 19.20 -1.71 -8.58
CA ARG A 308 18.54 -1.95 -9.88
C ARG A 308 17.66 -3.19 -9.85
N ARG A 309 18.10 -4.27 -9.18
CA ARG A 309 17.28 -5.47 -9.00
C ARG A 309 16.04 -5.18 -8.14
N ILE A 310 16.17 -4.45 -7.04
CA ILE A 310 15.05 -4.03 -6.19
C ILE A 310 14.03 -3.24 -7.01
N GLU A 311 14.47 -2.28 -7.83
CA GLU A 311 13.60 -1.50 -8.71
C GLU A 311 12.82 -2.40 -9.69
N THR A 312 13.50 -3.35 -10.33
CA THR A 312 12.83 -4.30 -11.25
C THR A 312 11.82 -5.21 -10.52
N LEU A 313 12.16 -5.69 -9.33
CA LEU A 313 11.26 -6.52 -8.51
C LEU A 313 10.06 -5.72 -7.99
N GLN A 314 10.27 -4.45 -7.63
CA GLN A 314 9.19 -3.55 -7.22
C GLN A 314 8.20 -3.29 -8.35
N GLN A 315 8.71 -3.00 -9.56
CA GLN A 315 7.88 -2.85 -10.75
C GLN A 315 7.07 -4.13 -11.02
N ARG A 316 7.74 -5.28 -10.98
CA ARG A 316 7.06 -6.58 -11.20
C ARG A 316 6.01 -6.88 -10.14
N HIS A 317 6.28 -6.59 -8.88
CA HIS A 317 5.32 -6.77 -7.79
C HIS A 317 4.10 -5.86 -7.98
N GLN A 318 4.31 -4.62 -8.40
CA GLN A 318 3.22 -3.67 -8.67
C GLN A 318 2.35 -4.13 -9.85
N GLU A 319 2.95 -4.65 -10.93
CA GLU A 319 2.22 -5.26 -12.05
C GLU A 319 1.35 -6.43 -11.58
N LEU A 320 1.92 -7.36 -10.79
CA LEU A 320 1.21 -8.51 -10.27
C LEU A 320 0.06 -8.10 -9.34
N GLN A 321 0.24 -7.05 -8.53
CA GLN A 321 -0.84 -6.48 -7.70
C GLN A 321 -1.98 -5.89 -8.53
N GLN A 322 -1.67 -5.20 -9.63
CA GLN A 322 -2.69 -4.70 -10.56
C GLN A 322 -3.43 -5.85 -11.23
N GLU A 323 -2.73 -6.88 -11.71
CA GLU A 323 -3.36 -8.09 -12.27
C GLU A 323 -4.25 -8.80 -11.24
N HIS A 324 -3.77 -8.90 -10.00
CA HIS A 324 -4.49 -9.51 -8.90
C HIS A 324 -5.82 -8.79 -8.62
N THR A 325 -5.78 -7.47 -8.44
CA THR A 325 -6.99 -6.65 -8.19
C THR A 325 -7.99 -6.74 -9.34
N ALA A 326 -7.53 -6.67 -10.59
CA ALA A 326 -8.38 -6.79 -11.76
C ALA A 326 -9.07 -8.17 -11.87
N LEU A 327 -8.36 -9.26 -11.50
CA LEU A 327 -8.94 -10.59 -11.46
C LEU A 327 -9.97 -10.75 -10.33
N GLU A 328 -9.72 -10.15 -9.16
CA GLU A 328 -10.68 -10.15 -8.04
C GLU A 328 -11.97 -9.41 -8.41
N GLU A 329 -11.87 -8.23 -9.03
CA GLU A 329 -13.03 -7.48 -9.53
C GLU A 329 -13.82 -8.27 -10.59
N ARG A 330 -13.13 -8.96 -11.49
CA ARG A 330 -13.79 -9.80 -12.50
C ARG A 330 -14.49 -11.01 -11.88
N ILE A 331 -13.94 -11.58 -10.81
CA ILE A 331 -14.60 -12.66 -10.06
C ILE A 331 -15.79 -12.13 -9.27
N SER A 332 -15.67 -10.95 -8.66
CA SER A 332 -16.73 -10.33 -7.85
C SER A 332 -17.95 -9.95 -8.69
N THR A 333 -17.75 -9.55 -9.95
CA THR A 333 -18.83 -9.24 -10.91
C THR A 333 -19.48 -10.50 -11.50
N LEU A 334 -18.69 -11.51 -11.87
CA LEU A 334 -19.20 -12.74 -12.48
C LEU A 334 -19.89 -13.68 -11.47
N ALA A 335 -19.47 -13.69 -10.20
CA ALA A 335 -20.06 -14.54 -9.16
C ALA A 335 -21.57 -14.31 -8.96
N PRO A 336 -22.07 -13.08 -8.72
CA PRO A 336 -23.51 -12.84 -8.55
C PRO A 336 -24.29 -13.08 -9.84
N GLN A 337 -23.69 -12.81 -11.01
CA GLN A 337 -24.34 -13.10 -12.29
C GLN A 337 -24.59 -14.60 -12.46
N LEU A 338 -23.60 -15.44 -12.17
CA LEU A 338 -23.77 -16.90 -12.20
C LEU A 338 -24.81 -17.38 -11.18
N GLN A 339 -24.85 -16.80 -9.97
CA GLN A 339 -25.87 -17.14 -8.98
C GLN A 339 -27.28 -16.80 -9.45
N ARG A 340 -27.47 -15.63 -10.07
CA ARG A 340 -28.74 -15.23 -10.69
C ARG A 340 -29.14 -16.18 -11.82
N MET A 341 -28.22 -16.48 -12.74
CA MET A 341 -28.50 -17.42 -13.83
C MET A 341 -28.85 -18.82 -13.32
N ASN A 342 -28.22 -19.28 -12.24
CA ASN A 342 -28.53 -20.59 -11.65
C ASN A 342 -29.91 -20.61 -10.98
N THR A 343 -30.30 -19.50 -10.33
CA THR A 343 -31.65 -19.37 -9.76
C THR A 343 -32.72 -19.27 -10.84
N ASP A 344 -32.46 -18.52 -11.92
CA ASP A 344 -33.34 -18.43 -13.08
C ASP A 344 -33.50 -19.80 -13.77
N LEU A 345 -32.40 -20.55 -13.96
CA LEU A 345 -32.45 -21.91 -14.50
C LEU A 345 -33.33 -22.84 -13.65
N ASN A 346 -33.18 -22.80 -12.33
CA ASN A 346 -34.02 -23.60 -11.42
C ASN A 346 -35.50 -23.19 -11.53
N LYS A 347 -35.79 -21.88 -11.60
CA LYS A 347 -37.14 -21.37 -11.78
C LYS A 347 -37.74 -21.89 -13.10
N PHE A 348 -37.05 -21.72 -14.22
CA PHE A 348 -37.53 -22.19 -15.52
C PHE A 348 -37.67 -23.70 -15.58
N THR A 349 -36.81 -24.45 -14.88
CA THR A 349 -36.92 -25.91 -14.78
C THR A 349 -38.22 -26.31 -14.08
N ILE A 350 -38.56 -25.65 -12.96
CA ILE A 350 -39.82 -25.88 -12.23
C ILE A 350 -41.02 -25.45 -13.09
N ASP A 351 -40.93 -24.31 -13.77
CA ASP A 351 -42.00 -23.82 -14.64
C ASP A 351 -42.25 -24.81 -15.79
N LEU A 352 -41.20 -25.34 -16.43
CA LEU A 352 -41.31 -26.35 -17.48
C LEU A 352 -41.97 -27.64 -16.96
N GLN A 353 -41.52 -28.17 -15.82
CA GLN A 353 -42.13 -29.35 -15.19
C GLN A 353 -43.61 -29.13 -14.88
N THR A 354 -43.97 -27.91 -14.45
CA THR A 354 -45.35 -27.53 -14.16
C THR A 354 -46.19 -27.48 -15.45
N GLN A 355 -45.67 -26.88 -16.52
CA GLN A 355 -46.36 -26.82 -17.81
C GLN A 355 -46.53 -28.22 -18.44
N GLU A 356 -45.50 -29.06 -18.37
CA GLU A 356 -45.55 -30.46 -18.81
C GLU A 356 -46.65 -31.24 -18.06
N ALA A 357 -46.84 -30.98 -16.76
CA ALA A 357 -47.92 -31.59 -15.99
C ALA A 357 -49.32 -31.07 -16.37
N HIS A 358 -49.45 -29.82 -16.83
CA HIS A 358 -50.73 -29.25 -17.27
C HIS A 358 -51.18 -29.77 -18.64
N GLU A 359 -50.25 -30.09 -19.54
CA GLU A 359 -50.54 -30.53 -20.90
C GLU A 359 -51.52 -31.72 -20.98
N PRO A 360 -51.33 -32.86 -20.26
CA PRO A 360 -52.26 -33.98 -20.32
C PRO A 360 -53.64 -33.64 -19.77
N VAL A 361 -53.72 -32.85 -18.70
CA VAL A 361 -55.00 -32.44 -18.09
C VAL A 361 -55.81 -31.58 -19.06
N LEU A 362 -55.18 -30.60 -19.69
CA LEU A 362 -55.84 -29.74 -20.69
C LEU A 362 -56.26 -30.54 -21.92
N ARG A 363 -55.42 -31.49 -22.39
CA ARG A 363 -55.78 -32.40 -23.48
C ARG A 363 -57.01 -33.24 -23.14
N GLU A 364 -57.13 -33.74 -21.89
CA GLU A 364 -58.30 -34.49 -21.44
C GLU A 364 -59.55 -33.60 -21.35
N GLN A 365 -59.42 -32.38 -20.83
CA GLN A 365 -60.52 -31.41 -20.79
C GLN A 365 -61.03 -31.06 -22.20
N LEU A 366 -60.12 -30.90 -23.17
CA LEU A 366 -60.49 -30.67 -24.56
C LEU A 366 -61.27 -31.84 -25.16
N LYS A 367 -60.91 -33.10 -24.84
CA LYS A 367 -61.68 -34.27 -25.27
C LYS A 367 -63.11 -34.22 -24.72
N LYS A 368 -63.24 -34.01 -23.41
CA LYS A 368 -64.56 -33.89 -22.72
C LYS A 368 -65.40 -32.74 -23.29
N GLN A 369 -64.79 -31.59 -23.57
CA GLN A 369 -65.50 -30.44 -24.15
C GLN A 369 -65.92 -30.71 -25.59
N LYS A 370 -65.07 -31.34 -26.41
CA LYS A 370 -65.44 -31.75 -27.77
C LYS A 370 -66.64 -32.70 -27.76
N GLU A 371 -66.65 -33.68 -26.87
CA GLU A 371 -67.79 -34.60 -26.69
C GLU A 371 -69.07 -33.83 -26.29
N LYS A 372 -68.97 -32.88 -25.36
CA LYS A 372 -70.11 -32.03 -24.97
C LYS A 372 -70.62 -31.15 -26.11
N VAL A 373 -69.73 -30.58 -26.91
CA VAL A 373 -70.11 -29.74 -28.08
C VAL A 373 -70.78 -30.60 -29.15
N LEU A 374 -70.29 -31.81 -29.38
CA LEU A 374 -70.93 -32.78 -30.28
C LEU A 374 -72.32 -33.17 -29.77
N ALA A 375 -72.47 -33.43 -28.47
CA ALA A 375 -73.76 -33.75 -27.86
C ALA A 375 -74.75 -32.57 -27.83
N ALA A 376 -74.25 -31.34 -27.71
CA ALA A 376 -75.04 -30.11 -27.72
C ALA A 376 -75.27 -29.53 -29.13
N ALA A 377 -74.80 -30.21 -30.18
CA ALA A 377 -75.05 -29.81 -31.56
C ALA A 377 -76.57 -29.75 -31.79
N PRO A 378 -77.13 -28.61 -32.25
CA PRO A 378 -78.57 -28.48 -32.45
C PRO A 378 -79.05 -29.48 -33.49
N ASP A 379 -80.16 -30.18 -33.21
CA ASP A 379 -80.82 -31.01 -34.21
C ASP A 379 -81.10 -30.17 -35.47
N PRO A 380 -80.58 -30.57 -36.65
CA PRO A 380 -80.65 -29.76 -37.87
C PRO A 380 -82.10 -29.46 -38.27
N VAL A 381 -83.02 -30.36 -37.92
CA VAL A 381 -84.46 -30.21 -38.14
C VAL A 381 -85.05 -29.08 -37.29
N GLN A 382 -84.73 -29.03 -35.99
CA GLN A 382 -85.24 -27.99 -35.10
C GLN A 382 -84.66 -26.61 -35.45
N LEU A 383 -83.40 -26.56 -35.88
CA LEU A 383 -82.77 -25.33 -36.33
C LEU A 383 -83.43 -24.77 -37.59
N ASN A 384 -83.71 -25.62 -38.58
CA ASN A 384 -84.39 -25.20 -39.81
C ASN A 384 -85.82 -24.73 -39.53
N ASN A 385 -86.56 -25.40 -38.63
CA ASN A 385 -87.89 -24.97 -38.21
C ASN A 385 -87.87 -23.60 -37.51
N LYS A 386 -86.91 -23.38 -36.59
CA LYS A 386 -86.76 -22.08 -35.92
C LYS A 386 -86.34 -20.98 -36.90
N LYS A 387 -85.42 -21.25 -37.83
CA LYS A 387 -85.04 -20.31 -38.91
C LYS A 387 -86.25 -19.93 -39.77
N ALA A 388 -87.02 -20.91 -40.22
CA ALA A 388 -88.24 -20.66 -40.99
C ALA A 388 -89.26 -19.81 -40.21
N ASN A 389 -89.40 -20.02 -38.89
CA ASN A 389 -90.26 -19.20 -38.05
C ASN A 389 -89.73 -17.76 -37.90
N VAL A 390 -88.41 -17.58 -37.73
CA VAL A 390 -87.79 -16.25 -37.70
C VAL A 390 -87.97 -15.54 -39.03
N ASP A 391 -87.81 -16.23 -40.16
CA ASP A 391 -88.01 -15.63 -41.49
C ASP A 391 -89.46 -15.22 -41.73
N LYS A 392 -90.43 -16.02 -41.26
CA LYS A 392 -91.85 -15.64 -41.27
C LYS A 392 -92.10 -14.40 -40.43
N ALA A 393 -91.58 -14.36 -39.19
CA ALA A 393 -91.73 -13.22 -38.29
C ALA A 393 -91.07 -11.96 -38.86
N ARG A 394 -89.91 -12.11 -39.51
CA ARG A 394 -89.20 -11.01 -40.18
C ARG A 394 -90.01 -10.44 -41.34
N LYS A 395 -90.60 -11.29 -42.19
CA LYS A 395 -91.49 -10.85 -43.27
C LYS A 395 -92.73 -10.11 -42.75
N SER A 396 -93.34 -10.58 -41.65
CA SER A 396 -94.44 -9.85 -41.02
C SER A 396 -94.00 -8.51 -40.41
N TYR A 397 -92.78 -8.44 -39.88
CA TYR A 397 -92.23 -7.19 -39.36
C TYR A 397 -91.91 -6.18 -40.47
N GLU A 398 -91.24 -6.61 -41.55
CA GLU A 398 -90.89 -5.74 -42.68
C GLU A 398 -92.13 -5.19 -43.40
N SER A 399 -93.19 -6.00 -43.53
CA SER A 399 -94.47 -5.51 -44.08
C SER A 399 -95.17 -4.52 -43.14
N ALA A 400 -95.15 -4.75 -41.83
CA ALA A 400 -95.67 -3.80 -40.85
C ALA A 400 -94.86 -2.49 -40.82
N ALA A 401 -93.53 -2.59 -40.94
CA ALA A 401 -92.64 -1.42 -41.00
C ALA A 401 -92.87 -0.59 -42.26
N ALA A 402 -93.04 -1.23 -43.43
CA ALA A 402 -93.37 -0.51 -44.67
C ALA A 402 -94.74 0.19 -44.58
N ALA A 403 -95.75 -0.45 -43.96
CA ALA A 403 -97.04 0.18 -43.71
C ALA A 403 -96.91 1.39 -42.76
N ALA A 404 -96.08 1.28 -41.71
CA ALA A 404 -95.81 2.39 -40.80
C ALA A 404 -95.09 3.57 -41.51
N GLU A 405 -94.12 3.29 -42.40
CA GLU A 405 -93.43 4.33 -43.18
C GLU A 405 -94.37 5.09 -44.13
N GLU A 406 -95.34 4.41 -44.76
CA GLU A 406 -96.33 5.09 -45.60
C GLU A 406 -97.25 6.00 -44.77
N VAL A 407 -97.70 5.53 -43.60
CA VAL A 407 -98.46 6.35 -42.66
C VAL A 407 -97.63 7.56 -42.20
N ASP A 408 -96.34 7.38 -41.90
CA ASP A 408 -95.46 8.48 -41.52
C ASP A 408 -95.29 9.52 -42.65
N LYS A 409 -95.21 9.09 -43.92
CA LYS A 409 -95.19 10.01 -45.07
C LYS A 409 -96.49 10.80 -45.19
N GLU A 410 -97.63 10.18 -44.95
CA GLU A 410 -98.93 10.87 -44.95
C GLU A 410 -99.01 11.89 -43.81
N VAL A 411 -98.60 11.52 -42.59
CA VAL A 411 -98.52 12.43 -41.45
C VAL A 411 -97.61 13.61 -41.75
N GLN A 412 -96.44 13.39 -42.37
CA GLN A 412 -95.53 14.47 -42.78
C GLN A 412 -96.14 15.38 -43.85
N LYS A 413 -96.90 14.85 -44.82
CA LYS A 413 -97.60 15.65 -45.83
C LYS A 413 -98.68 16.53 -45.19
N LEU A 414 -99.52 15.95 -44.33
CA LEU A 414 -100.53 16.69 -43.58
C LEU A 414 -99.87 17.76 -42.71
N HIS A 415 -98.75 17.44 -42.05
CA HIS A 415 -98.00 18.41 -41.26
C HIS A 415 -97.49 19.59 -42.10
N LYS A 416 -96.97 19.35 -43.31
CA LYS A 416 -96.58 20.43 -44.24
C LYS A 416 -97.76 21.31 -44.67
N GLN A 417 -98.89 20.68 -45.01
CA GLN A 417 -100.12 21.42 -45.37
C GLN A 417 -100.65 22.27 -44.22
N ILE A 418 -100.63 21.73 -43.00
CA ILE A 418 -100.95 22.49 -41.78
C ILE A 418 -100.00 23.66 -41.66
N MET A 419 -98.69 23.46 -41.76
CA MET A 419 -97.70 24.54 -41.64
C MET A 419 -97.88 25.63 -42.69
N GLU A 420 -98.18 25.32 -43.96
CA GLU A 420 -98.44 26.31 -45.01
C GLU A 420 -99.70 27.17 -44.73
N ILE A 421 -100.81 26.52 -44.33
CA ILE A 421 -102.05 27.23 -43.96
C ILE A 421 -101.82 28.09 -42.72
N THR A 422 -101.08 27.56 -41.74
CA THR A 422 -100.83 28.21 -40.46
C THR A 422 -99.88 29.39 -40.64
N GLU A 423 -98.81 29.28 -41.45
CA GLU A 423 -97.89 30.39 -41.72
C GLU A 423 -98.59 31.57 -42.40
N GLY A 424 -99.46 31.34 -43.39
CA GLY A 424 -100.19 32.42 -44.07
C GLY A 424 -101.13 33.18 -43.13
N ARG A 425 -101.93 32.44 -42.35
CA ARG A 425 -102.87 33.03 -41.37
C ARG A 425 -102.15 33.66 -40.18
N MET A 426 -101.14 32.99 -39.63
CA MET A 426 -100.35 33.51 -38.52
C MET A 426 -99.55 34.73 -38.93
N LYS A 427 -98.84 34.75 -40.07
CA LYS A 427 -98.08 35.93 -40.52
C LYS A 427 -99.00 37.13 -40.79
N ALA A 428 -100.20 36.91 -41.34
CA ALA A 428 -101.18 37.98 -41.53
C ALA A 428 -101.75 38.50 -40.19
N ALA A 429 -102.05 37.61 -39.25
CA ALA A 429 -102.46 37.97 -37.90
C ALA A 429 -101.33 38.70 -37.14
N GLN A 430 -100.09 38.22 -37.23
CA GLN A 430 -98.89 38.80 -36.63
C GLN A 430 -98.66 40.22 -37.16
N LYS A 431 -98.70 40.42 -38.48
CA LYS A 431 -98.56 41.76 -39.09
C LYS A 431 -99.64 42.72 -38.62
N LYS A 432 -100.90 42.27 -38.49
CA LYS A 432 -101.99 43.11 -37.94
C LYS A 432 -101.73 43.45 -36.48
N LEU A 433 -101.29 42.48 -35.68
CA LEU A 433 -100.96 42.65 -34.27
C LEU A 433 -99.78 43.62 -34.08
N ASP A 434 -98.76 43.54 -34.92
CA ASP A 434 -97.60 44.46 -34.94
C ASP A 434 -98.00 45.89 -35.31
N VAL A 435 -98.93 46.06 -36.27
CA VAL A 435 -99.47 47.39 -36.62
C VAL A 435 -100.28 47.97 -35.47
N VAL A 436 -101.11 47.16 -34.81
CA VAL A 436 -101.88 47.58 -33.63
C VAL A 436 -100.95 47.94 -32.48
N ASN A 437 -99.92 47.13 -32.20
CA ASN A 437 -98.91 47.41 -31.18
C ASN A 437 -98.16 48.71 -31.48
N LYS A 438 -97.73 48.94 -32.72
CA LYS A 438 -97.10 50.22 -33.14
C LYS A 438 -98.03 51.41 -32.94
N LYS A 439 -99.34 51.26 -33.19
CA LYS A 439 -100.33 52.32 -32.91
C LYS A 439 -100.47 52.55 -31.41
N ILE A 440 -100.59 51.48 -30.61
CA ILE A 440 -100.64 51.56 -29.14
C ILE A 440 -99.40 52.28 -28.61
N ASP A 441 -98.21 51.98 -29.12
CA ASP A 441 -96.97 52.61 -28.68
C ASP A 441 -96.89 54.09 -29.08
N LYS A 442 -97.35 54.47 -30.28
CA LYS A 442 -97.48 55.89 -30.67
C LYS A 442 -98.44 56.64 -29.75
N THR A 443 -99.64 56.09 -29.51
CA THR A 443 -100.60 56.70 -28.60
C THR A 443 -100.07 56.76 -27.17
N ARG A 444 -99.30 55.75 -26.71
CA ARG A 444 -98.61 55.78 -25.42
C ARG A 444 -97.54 56.87 -25.38
N GLN A 445 -96.75 57.03 -26.43
CA GLN A 445 -95.75 58.10 -26.54
C GLN A 445 -96.39 59.49 -26.58
N ASP A 446 -97.51 59.66 -27.28
CA ASP A 446 -98.25 60.91 -27.29
C ASP A 446 -98.91 61.18 -25.94
N ALA A 447 -99.45 60.15 -25.28
CA ALA A 447 -99.97 60.26 -23.91
C ALA A 447 -98.87 60.62 -22.91
N THR A 448 -97.66 60.05 -23.01
CA THR A 448 -96.53 60.43 -22.15
C THR A 448 -96.03 61.83 -22.46
N ARG A 449 -95.94 62.24 -23.73
CA ARG A 449 -95.60 63.63 -24.13
C ARG A 449 -96.61 64.64 -23.60
N LEU A 450 -97.92 64.39 -23.77
CA LEU A 450 -98.98 65.23 -23.22
C LEU A 450 -98.90 65.28 -21.69
N LYS A 451 -98.63 64.15 -21.02
CA LYS A 451 -98.46 64.09 -19.56
C LYS A 451 -97.22 64.86 -19.07
N VAL A 452 -96.12 64.88 -19.85
CA VAL A 452 -94.94 65.70 -19.57
C VAL A 452 -95.23 67.18 -19.81
N ALA A 453 -95.92 67.53 -20.91
CA ALA A 453 -96.32 68.90 -21.23
C ALA A 453 -97.21 69.52 -20.14
N ILE A 454 -98.19 68.76 -19.63
CA ILE A 454 -99.03 69.14 -18.49
C ILE A 454 -98.18 69.41 -17.25
N LYS A 455 -97.22 68.53 -16.93
CA LYS A 455 -96.31 68.72 -15.78
C LYS A 455 -95.36 69.92 -15.93
N THR A 456 -94.97 70.29 -17.15
CA THR A 456 -94.11 71.45 -17.40
C THR A 456 -94.86 72.79 -17.43
N ALA A 457 -96.17 72.79 -17.70
CA ALA A 457 -96.97 74.02 -17.75
C ALA A 457 -97.41 74.52 -16.35
N ASP A 458 -97.42 73.64 -15.34
CA ASP A 458 -97.69 74.01 -13.93
C ASP A 458 -96.43 74.54 -13.19
N ARG A 459 -95.30 74.72 -13.89
CA ARG A 459 -94.11 75.45 -13.46
C ARG A 459 -93.99 76.74 -14.24
#